data_AF-A0AAU8SMQ2-F1
#
_entry.id   AF-A0AAU8SMQ2-F1
#
_cell.length_a   1.000
_cell.length_b   1.000
_cell.length_c   1.000
_cell.angle_alpha   90.00
_cell.angle_beta   90.00
_cell.angle_gamma   90.00
#
_symmetry.space_group_name_H-M   'P 1'
#
loop_
_entity.id
_entity.type
_entity.pdbx_description
1 polymer ?
#
loop_
_entity_poly.entity_id
_entity_poly.type
_entity_poly.pdbx_seq_one_letter_code
_entity_poly.pdbx_strand_id
1 'polypeptide(L)'
;MPTDTWEKLAAFTREELGRPLFGGELRLEPSSRLEQDLGVTGTDAVEYIDKWAEAFGVQAEGFPYDRYFGPEGQELLTSFLALFSKRFRKPSRVPLTLGMLEEAMRLGRWETDAIERVAQYRAPHRD
;
A
#
# COMPACT_ATOMS: atom_id res chain seq x y z
N MET A 1 -24.62 7.97 -5.99
CA MET A 1 -24.18 6.83 -5.16
C MET A 1 -22.72 7.06 -4.82
N PRO A 2 -22.33 7.43 -3.59
CA PRO A 2 -20.93 7.62 -3.27
C PRO A 2 -20.33 6.27 -2.85
N THR A 3 -20.04 5.40 -3.82
CA THR A 3 -19.55 4.03 -3.52
C THR A 3 -18.41 3.53 -4.43
N ASP A 4 -17.99 4.27 -5.45
CA ASP A 4 -17.23 3.65 -6.55
C ASP A 4 -15.71 3.52 -6.35
N THR A 5 -15.02 4.44 -5.68
CA THR A 5 -13.54 4.43 -5.69
C THR A 5 -12.95 3.38 -4.75
N TRP A 6 -13.39 3.35 -3.49
CA TRP A 6 -12.90 2.39 -2.49
C TRP A 6 -13.19 0.93 -2.89
N GLU A 7 -14.41 0.65 -3.36
CA GLU A 7 -14.79 -0.72 -3.75
C GLU A 7 -13.96 -1.22 -4.93
N LYS A 8 -13.68 -0.36 -5.91
CA LYS A 8 -12.81 -0.68 -7.04
C LYS A 8 -11.37 -0.93 -6.60
N LEU A 9 -10.82 -0.09 -5.74
CA LEU A 9 -9.47 -0.30 -5.19
C LEU A 9 -9.39 -1.60 -4.40
N ALA A 10 -10.38 -1.87 -3.54
CA ALA A 10 -10.43 -3.09 -2.75
C ALA A 10 -10.59 -4.34 -3.63
N ALA A 11 -11.38 -4.28 -4.70
CA ALA A 11 -11.51 -5.37 -5.66
C ALA A 11 -10.18 -5.63 -6.38
N PHE A 12 -9.57 -4.58 -6.95
CA PHE A 12 -8.26 -4.66 -7.60
C PHE A 12 -7.19 -5.24 -6.67
N THR A 13 -7.14 -4.77 -5.43
CA THR A 13 -6.14 -5.26 -4.45
C THR A 13 -6.34 -6.74 -4.12
N ARG A 14 -7.59 -7.22 -4.04
CA ARG A 14 -7.86 -8.65 -3.83
C ARG A 14 -7.51 -9.50 -5.04
N GLU A 15 -7.59 -8.95 -6.24
CA GLU A 15 -7.21 -9.62 -7.47
C GLU A 15 -5.68 -9.73 -7.57
N GLU A 16 -4.96 -8.63 -7.36
CA GLU A 16 -3.49 -8.60 -7.42
C GLU A 16 -2.83 -9.44 -6.32
N LEU A 17 -3.35 -9.40 -5.09
CA LEU A 17 -2.80 -10.18 -3.98
C LEU A 17 -3.32 -11.64 -3.93
N GLY A 18 -4.31 -11.94 -4.76
CA GLY A 18 -4.98 -13.23 -4.77
C GLY A 18 -5.79 -13.52 -3.50
N ARG A 19 -6.35 -14.74 -3.45
CA ARG A 19 -7.09 -15.23 -2.28
C ARG A 19 -6.10 -15.78 -1.25
N PRO A 20 -6.28 -15.51 0.06
CA PRO A 20 -5.47 -16.12 1.10
C PRO A 20 -5.46 -17.64 0.95
N LEU A 21 -4.27 -18.26 0.96
CA LEU A 21 -4.07 -19.70 0.78
C LEU A 21 -4.88 -20.55 1.77
N PHE A 22 -5.28 -19.98 2.91
CA PHE A 22 -6.01 -20.65 3.98
C PHE A 22 -7.53 -20.44 3.98
N GLY A 23 -8.09 -19.82 2.94
CA GLY A 23 -9.53 -19.58 2.82
C GLY A 23 -10.02 -18.44 3.72
N GLY A 24 -10.61 -17.42 3.10
CA GLY A 24 -11.15 -16.24 3.76
C GLY A 24 -11.13 -15.03 2.84
N GLU A 25 -11.97 -14.03 3.10
CA GLU A 25 -11.85 -12.74 2.44
C GLU A 25 -10.68 -11.96 3.06
N LEU A 26 -9.78 -11.46 2.21
CA LEU A 26 -8.79 -10.48 2.62
C LEU A 26 -9.55 -9.22 3.10
N ARG A 27 -9.51 -8.97 4.40
CA ARG A 27 -10.13 -7.79 5.01
C ARG A 27 -9.24 -6.59 4.71
N LEU A 28 -9.69 -5.77 3.77
CA LEU A 28 -9.04 -4.53 3.38
C LEU A 28 -9.76 -3.36 4.06
N GLU A 29 -8.98 -2.46 4.63
CA GLU A 29 -9.43 -1.21 5.23
C GLU A 29 -8.60 -0.06 4.64
N PRO A 30 -9.10 1.18 4.61
CA PRO A 30 -8.31 2.32 4.14
C PRO A 30 -7.02 2.52 4.94
N SER A 31 -6.98 2.08 6.20
CA SER A 31 -5.80 2.07 7.05
C SER A 31 -4.84 0.91 6.81
N SER A 32 -5.21 -0.10 6.01
CA SER A 32 -4.35 -1.24 5.69
C SER A 32 -3.09 -0.75 4.98
N ARG A 33 -1.93 -1.16 5.51
CA ARG A 33 -0.60 -0.78 5.03
C ARG A 33 -0.07 -1.81 4.04
N LEU A 34 0.45 -1.32 2.91
CA LEU A 34 0.84 -2.17 1.79
C LEU A 34 1.98 -3.14 2.16
N GLU A 35 3.03 -2.67 2.86
CA GLU A 35 4.14 -3.52 3.31
C GLU A 35 3.77 -4.32 4.58
N GLN A 36 3.24 -3.68 5.63
CA GLN A 36 3.12 -4.31 6.94
C GLN A 36 1.89 -5.22 7.10
N ASP A 37 0.78 -4.88 6.46
CA ASP A 37 -0.48 -5.62 6.61
C ASP A 37 -0.72 -6.54 5.40
N LEU A 38 -0.29 -6.12 4.21
CA LEU A 38 -0.52 -6.86 2.96
C LEU A 38 0.73 -7.59 2.44
N GLY A 39 1.91 -7.32 3.01
CA GLY A 39 3.14 -8.03 2.66
C GLY A 39 3.74 -7.66 1.30
N VAL A 40 3.21 -6.63 0.63
CA VAL A 40 3.69 -6.19 -0.68
C VAL A 40 4.97 -5.39 -0.47
N THR A 41 6.09 -5.93 -0.94
CA THR A 41 7.41 -5.35 -0.69
C THR A 41 8.32 -5.50 -1.89
N GLY A 42 9.34 -4.65 -1.96
CA GLY A 42 10.31 -4.72 -3.03
C GLY A 42 9.65 -4.63 -4.41
N THR A 43 10.11 -5.47 -5.33
CA THR A 43 9.69 -5.41 -6.72
C THR A 43 8.18 -5.63 -6.89
N ASP A 44 7.56 -6.42 -5.99
CA ASP A 44 6.10 -6.61 -5.97
C ASP A 44 5.35 -5.30 -5.68
N ALA A 45 5.95 -4.42 -4.87
CA ALA A 45 5.37 -3.11 -4.58
C ALA A 45 5.48 -2.15 -5.76
N VAL A 46 6.59 -2.16 -6.47
CA VAL A 46 6.73 -1.40 -7.71
C VAL A 46 5.70 -1.86 -8.74
N GLU A 47 5.61 -3.18 -8.97
CA GLU A 47 4.64 -3.76 -9.89
C GLU A 47 3.19 -3.43 -9.51
N TYR A 48 2.86 -3.53 -8.22
CA TYR A 48 1.52 -3.21 -7.74
C TYR A 48 1.15 -1.73 -7.97
N ILE A 49 2.06 -0.80 -7.68
CA ILE A 49 1.80 0.64 -7.87
C ILE A 49 1.68 0.99 -9.34
N ASP A 50 2.51 0.42 -10.21
CA ASP A 50 2.43 0.64 -11.66
C ASP A 50 1.10 0.14 -12.22
N LYS A 51 0.69 -1.09 -11.87
CA LYS A 51 -0.61 -1.65 -12.29
C LYS A 51 -1.79 -0.86 -11.73
N TRP A 52 -1.71 -0.42 -10.48
CA TRP A 52 -2.75 0.41 -9.87
C TRP A 52 -2.91 1.74 -10.63
N ALA A 53 -1.79 2.41 -10.92
CA ALA A 53 -1.79 3.68 -11.64
C ALA A 53 -2.37 3.51 -13.05
N GLU A 54 -1.99 2.44 -13.75
CA GLU A 54 -2.52 2.10 -15.07
C GLU A 54 -4.02 1.77 -15.02
N ALA A 55 -4.45 0.90 -14.11
CA ALA A 55 -5.83 0.43 -14.01
C ALA A 55 -6.82 1.56 -13.71
N PHE A 56 -6.39 2.57 -12.96
CA PHE A 56 -7.25 3.69 -12.55
C PHE A 56 -6.93 5.02 -13.24
N GLY A 57 -5.98 5.04 -14.16
CA GLY A 57 -5.57 6.26 -14.88
C GLY A 57 -5.01 7.34 -13.95
N VAL A 58 -4.30 6.94 -12.89
CA VAL A 58 -3.70 7.87 -11.92
C VAL A 58 -2.31 8.28 -12.42
N GLN A 59 -2.06 9.58 -12.50
CA GLN A 59 -0.73 10.09 -12.82
C GLN A 59 0.20 9.89 -11.61
N ALA A 60 0.98 8.82 -11.62
CA ALA A 60 1.95 8.50 -10.56
C ALA A 60 3.40 8.91 -10.91
N GLU A 61 3.56 9.84 -11.86
CA GLU A 61 4.86 10.40 -12.24
C GLU A 61 5.54 11.03 -11.02
N GLY A 62 6.70 10.50 -10.62
CA GLY A 62 7.43 10.98 -9.45
C GLY A 62 6.97 10.39 -8.11
N PHE A 63 6.25 9.25 -8.12
CA PHE A 63 5.95 8.51 -6.90
C PHE A 63 7.23 8.21 -6.09
N PRO A 64 7.33 8.60 -4.80
CA PRO A 64 8.56 8.48 -4.03
C PRO A 64 8.69 7.06 -3.44
N TYR A 65 9.10 6.10 -4.26
CA TYR A 65 9.24 4.70 -3.86
C TYR A 65 10.16 4.52 -2.65
N ASP A 66 11.26 5.27 -2.57
CA ASP A 66 12.23 5.25 -1.47
C ASP A 66 11.67 5.74 -0.12
N ARG A 67 10.60 6.53 -0.16
CA ARG A 67 9.89 7.02 1.03
C ARG A 67 9.00 5.97 1.67
N TYR A 68 8.37 5.14 0.85
CA TYR A 68 7.38 4.15 1.27
C TYR A 68 7.95 2.73 1.37
N PHE A 69 8.92 2.40 0.51
CA PHE A 69 9.51 1.06 0.41
C PHE A 69 11.00 1.08 0.77
N GLY A 70 11.52 -0.09 1.14
CA GLY A 70 12.94 -0.23 1.44
C GLY A 70 13.82 -0.35 0.20
N PRO A 71 15.13 -0.03 0.31
CA PRO A 71 16.07 -0.26 -0.78
C PRO A 71 16.09 -1.77 -1.10
N GLU A 72 15.78 -2.13 -2.34
CA GLU A 72 15.51 -3.50 -2.75
C GLU A 72 16.77 -4.35 -2.97
N GLY A 73 16.62 -5.66 -2.75
CA GLY A 73 17.40 -6.67 -3.47
C GLY A 73 17.82 -7.88 -2.64
N GLN A 74 18.48 -7.68 -1.49
CA GLN A 74 19.15 -8.78 -0.77
C GLN A 74 18.49 -9.18 0.55
N GLU A 75 17.60 -8.35 1.11
CA GLU A 75 16.89 -8.63 2.37
C GLU A 75 15.59 -9.42 2.17
N LEU A 76 15.14 -9.63 0.92
CA LEU A 76 13.82 -10.19 0.62
C LEU A 76 13.68 -11.67 1.01
N LEU A 77 14.71 -12.50 0.80
CA LEU A 77 14.70 -13.90 1.25
C LEU A 77 14.74 -14.01 2.79
N THR A 78 15.41 -13.07 3.46
CA THR A 78 15.41 -12.97 4.93
C THR A 78 14.09 -12.42 5.47
N SER A 79 13.39 -11.57 4.71
CA SER A 79 12.17 -10.86 5.12
C SER A 79 10.94 -11.75 5.19
N PHE A 80 10.79 -12.75 4.32
CA PHE A 80 9.72 -13.77 4.45
C PHE A 80 9.79 -14.51 5.80
N LEU A 81 11.01 -14.79 6.29
CA LEU A 81 11.24 -15.36 7.63
C LEU A 81 11.16 -14.29 8.74
N ALA A 82 11.49 -13.03 8.43
CA ALA A 82 11.43 -11.93 9.37
C ALA A 82 10.00 -11.41 9.64
N LEU A 83 9.02 -11.69 8.78
CA LEU A 83 7.60 -11.38 9.05
C LEU A 83 7.08 -12.11 10.29
N PHE A 84 7.67 -13.29 10.59
CA PHE A 84 7.44 -14.05 11.83
C PHE A 84 8.34 -13.61 12.99
N SER A 85 9.32 -12.75 12.72
CA SER A 85 10.34 -12.31 13.68
C SER A 85 10.08 -10.85 14.06
N LYS A 86 9.48 -10.60 15.24
CA LYS A 86 9.25 -9.26 15.85
C LYS A 86 10.51 -8.35 15.98
N ARG A 87 11.67 -8.76 15.47
CA ARG A 87 12.99 -8.22 15.77
C ARG A 87 13.56 -7.26 14.73
N PHE A 88 13.00 -7.20 13.52
CA PHE A 88 13.46 -6.26 12.49
C PHE A 88 12.59 -5.01 12.49
N ARG A 89 12.84 -4.12 13.46
CA ARG A 89 12.38 -2.73 13.38
C ARG A 89 13.17 -2.03 12.26
N LYS A 90 12.64 -2.10 11.03
CA LYS A 90 13.07 -1.23 9.93
C LYS A 90 12.92 0.24 10.37
N PRO A 91 13.76 1.16 9.87
CA PRO A 91 13.65 2.60 10.19
C PRO A 91 12.23 3.11 9.95
N SER A 92 11.83 4.13 10.71
CA SER A 92 10.48 4.72 10.72
C SER A 92 10.14 5.37 9.37
N ARG A 93 9.83 4.57 8.36
CA ARG A 93 9.29 5.02 7.07
C ARG A 93 7.81 5.36 7.24
N VAL A 94 7.32 6.26 6.39
CA VAL A 94 5.88 6.53 6.32
C VAL A 94 5.21 5.28 5.72
N PRO A 95 4.27 4.64 6.41
CA PRO A 95 3.58 3.49 5.85
C PRO A 95 2.63 3.94 4.74
N LEU A 96 2.78 3.35 3.56
CA LEU A 96 1.82 3.53 2.45
C LEU A 96 0.55 2.75 2.75
N THR A 97 -0.60 3.43 2.75
CA THR A 97 -1.91 2.82 3.03
C THR A 97 -2.83 2.81 1.82
N LEU A 98 -3.82 1.91 1.81
CA LEU A 98 -4.82 1.88 0.74
C LEU A 98 -5.63 3.19 0.66
N GLY A 99 -5.86 3.87 1.79
CA GLY A 99 -6.54 5.16 1.81
C GLY A 99 -5.75 6.27 1.11
N MET A 100 -4.42 6.20 1.11
CA MET A 100 -3.58 7.12 0.33
C MET A 100 -3.75 6.90 -1.17
N LEU A 101 -3.81 5.64 -1.60
CA LEU A 101 -4.08 5.28 -3.00
C LEU A 101 -5.50 5.69 -3.41
N GLU A 102 -6.50 5.48 -2.55
CA GLU A 102 -7.86 5.94 -2.78
C GLU A 102 -7.93 7.45 -2.99
N GLU A 103 -7.20 8.24 -2.19
CA GLU A 103 -7.14 9.69 -2.34
C GLU A 103 -6.48 10.10 -3.66
N ALA A 104 -5.39 9.44 -4.06
CA ALA A 104 -4.76 9.68 -5.35
C ALA A 104 -5.70 9.35 -6.53
N MET A 105 -6.52 8.30 -6.42
CA MET A 105 -7.56 7.99 -7.41
C MET A 105 -8.61 9.09 -7.49
N ARG A 106 -8.98 9.71 -6.35
CA ARG A 106 -9.93 10.84 -6.33
C ARG A 106 -9.33 12.10 -6.97
N LEU A 107 -8.03 12.32 -6.80
CA LEU A 107 -7.30 13.44 -7.39
C LEU A 107 -6.92 13.21 -8.87
N GLY A 108 -6.89 11.95 -9.32
CA GLY A 108 -6.39 11.55 -10.63
C GLY A 108 -4.86 11.62 -10.76
N ARG A 109 -4.15 11.89 -9.67
CA ARG A 109 -2.70 11.99 -9.63
C ARG A 109 -2.15 11.78 -8.23
N TRP A 110 -0.87 11.42 -8.15
CA TRP A 110 -0.14 11.31 -6.91
C TRP A 110 0.42 12.66 -6.45
N GLU A 111 0.00 13.11 -5.27
CA GLU A 111 0.45 14.35 -4.62
C GLU A 111 0.91 14.04 -3.19
N THR A 112 2.17 13.62 -3.04
CA THR A 112 2.75 13.11 -1.78
C THR A 112 2.36 13.96 -0.57
N ASP A 113 2.61 15.27 -0.62
CA ASP A 113 2.35 16.18 0.49
C ASP A 113 0.86 16.30 0.85
N ALA A 114 -0.03 16.34 -0.15
CA ALA A 114 -1.46 16.46 0.08
C ALA A 114 -2.02 15.16 0.66
N ILE A 115 -1.63 14.03 0.06
CA ILE A 115 -2.08 12.69 0.43
C ILE A 115 -1.61 12.33 1.84
N GLU A 116 -0.35 12.59 2.17
CA GLU A 116 0.17 12.30 3.51
C GLU A 116 -0.49 13.14 4.59
N ARG A 117 -0.75 14.43 4.35
CA ARG A 117 -1.49 15.27 5.31
C ARG A 117 -2.88 14.71 5.59
N VAL A 118 -3.59 14.28 4.55
CA VAL A 118 -4.92 13.66 4.69
C VAL A 118 -4.82 12.35 5.48
N ALA A 119 -3.82 11.52 5.19
CA ALA A 119 -3.62 10.25 5.87
C ALA A 119 -3.23 10.43 7.35
N GLN A 120 -2.36 11.38 7.67
CA GLN A 120 -1.98 11.74 9.05
C GLN A 120 -3.19 12.22 9.87
N TYR A 121 -4.11 12.95 9.24
CA TYR A 121 -5.35 13.37 9.88
C TYR A 121 -6.34 12.22 10.11
N ARG A 122 -6.35 11.21 9.23
CA ARG A 122 -7.26 10.06 9.29
C ARG A 122 -6.75 8.89 10.13
N ALA A 123 -5.46 8.83 10.43
CA ALA A 123 -4.91 7.84 11.34
C ALA A 123 -5.29 8.20 12.79
N PRO A 124 -6.14 7.42 13.49
CA PRO A 124 -6.28 7.59 14.93
C PRO A 124 -4.90 7.34 15.53
N HIS A 125 -4.41 8.29 16.34
CA HIS A 125 -3.21 8.11 17.15
C HIS A 125 -3.39 6.82 17.96
N ARG A 126 -2.75 5.74 17.53
CA ARG A 126 -2.67 4.50 18.29
C ARG A 126 -1.24 4.41 18.80
N ASP A 127 -1.08 5.00 19.98
CA ASP A 127 0.05 4.80 20.88
C ASP A 127 0.18 3.33 21.31
#